data_AF-A0A7K9JH38-F1
#
_entry.id   AF-A0A7K9JH38-F1
#
_cell.length_a   1.000
_cell.length_b   1.000
_cell.length_c   1.000
_cell.angle_alpha   90.00
_cell.angle_beta   90.00
_cell.angle_gamma   90.00
#
_symmetry.space_group_name_H-M   'P 1'
#
loop_
_entity.id
_entity.type
_entity.pdbx_description
1 polymer ?
#
loop_
_entity_poly.entity_id
_entity_poly.type
_entity_poly.pdbx_seq_one_letter_code
_entity_poly.pdbx_strand_id
1 'polypeptide(L)' 'GSFVRQLNLYGFQKVPGWFGAAVPGDAGAVVHFKNPNFRRDRPDLLLRIKRLTRANRQRLAAGLEVRSRRPCRFQQ' A
#
# COMPACT_ATOMS: atom_id res chain seq x y z
N GLY A 1 0.88 14.73 0.09
CA GLY A 1 -0.03 13.72 0.69
C GLY A 1 0.78 12.83 1.61
N SER A 2 0.29 12.56 2.82
CA SER A 2 1.04 11.79 3.83
C SER A 2 1.29 10.33 3.42
N PHE A 3 2.46 9.80 3.80
CA PHE A 3 2.88 8.41 3.57
C PHE A 3 1.86 7.40 4.10
N VAL A 4 1.42 7.56 5.36
CA VAL A 4 0.43 6.68 6.00
C VAL A 4 -0.90 6.68 5.24
N ARG A 5 -1.30 7.84 4.70
CA ARG A 5 -2.52 7.91 3.89
C ARG A 5 -2.39 7.17 2.57
N GLN A 6 -1.20 7.13 1.96
CA GLN A 6 -0.98 6.31 0.76
C GLN A 6 -1.07 4.83 1.09
N LEU A 7 -0.44 4.37 2.17
CA LEU A 7 -0.55 2.98 2.65
C LEU A 7 -2.01 2.55 2.80
N ASN A 8 -2.81 3.36 3.51
CA ASN A 8 -4.24 3.10 3.71
C ASN A 8 -5.02 3.05 2.39
N LEU A 9 -4.71 3.92 1.42
CA LEU A 9 -5.36 3.91 0.11
C LEU A 9 -5.01 2.68 -0.73
N TYR A 10 -3.90 2.00 -0.46
CA TYR A 10 -3.50 0.77 -1.14
C TYR A 10 -3.80 -0.48 -0.31
N GLY A 11 -4.59 -0.36 0.75
CA GLY A 11 -5.05 -1.49 1.56
C GLY A 11 -4.00 -2.05 2.51
N PHE A 12 -2.92 -1.30 2.79
CA PHE A 12 -2.01 -1.67 3.88
C PHE A 12 -2.69 -1.40 5.22
N GLN A 13 -2.51 -2.33 6.15
CA GLN A 13 -3.05 -2.24 7.50
C GLN A 13 -1.91 -2.18 8.50
N LYS A 14 -2.06 -1.33 9.51
CA LYS A 14 -1.15 -1.28 10.66
C LYS A 14 -1.22 -2.61 11.41
N VAL A 15 -0.08 -3.17 11.78
CA VAL A 15 0.02 -4.39 12.59
C VAL A 15 0.07 -3.97 14.07
N PRO A 16 -0.96 -4.25 14.88
CA PRO A 16 -0.92 -3.99 16.32
C PRO A 16 0.13 -4.89 16.99
N GLY A 17 0.85 -4.38 17.99
CA GLY A 17 1.79 -5.17 18.78
C GLY A 17 3.12 -5.50 18.11
N TRP A 18 3.29 -5.20 16.82
CA TRP A 18 4.61 -5.21 16.20
C TRP A 18 5.29 -3.86 16.42
N PHE A 19 5.78 -3.70 17.64
CA PHE A 19 6.86 -2.76 17.93
C PHE A 19 8.12 -3.57 17.67
N GLY A 20 8.80 -3.31 16.55
CA GLY A 20 10.13 -3.88 16.35
C GLY A 20 10.95 -3.56 17.60
N ALA A 21 11.69 -4.54 18.13
CA ALA A 21 12.50 -4.36 19.32
C ALA A 21 13.24 -3.02 19.21
N ALA A 22 12.78 -2.02 19.97
CA ALA A 22 13.41 -0.73 19.95
C ALA A 22 14.81 -0.99 20.50
N VAL A 23 15.82 -0.89 19.65
CA VAL A 23 17.20 -0.93 20.11
C VAL A 23 17.30 0.19 21.15
N PRO A 24 17.79 -0.07 22.37
CA PRO A 24 17.87 0.98 23.38
C PRO A 24 18.71 2.12 22.82
N GLY A 25 18.09 3.27 22.55
CA GLY A 25 18.72 4.43 21.92
C GLY A 25 18.16 4.83 20.55
N ASP A 26 17.27 4.04 19.93
CA ASP A 26 16.70 4.38 18.63
C ASP A 26 15.46 5.28 18.75
N ALA A 27 15.48 6.39 18.00
CA ALA A 27 14.54 7.48 18.10
C ALA A 27 13.21 7.14 17.40
N GLY A 28 12.31 6.47 18.13
CA GLY A 28 10.88 6.43 17.80
C GLY A 28 10.31 5.04 17.56
N ALA A 29 9.04 4.89 17.91
CA ALA A 29 8.30 3.64 17.75
C ALA A 29 8.26 3.21 16.26
N VAL A 30 8.92 2.09 15.92
CA VAL A 30 8.80 1.49 14.59
C VAL A 30 7.37 0.99 14.39
N VAL A 31 6.72 1.44 13.31
CA VAL A 31 5.35 1.05 12.97
C VAL A 31 5.34 0.12 11.76
N HIS A 32 4.77 -1.07 11.94
CA HIS A 32 4.68 -2.05 10.86
C HIS A 32 3.33 -1.99 10.13
N PHE A 33 3.40 -2.12 8.81
CA PHE A 33 2.25 -2.22 7.92
C PHE A 33 2.34 -3.49 7.09
N LYS A 34 1.20 -4.13 6.82
CA LYS A 34 1.12 -5.34 5.98
C LYS A 34 0.07 -5.22 4.89
N ASN A 35 0.34 -5.85 3.75
CA ASN A 35 -0.62 -6.15 2.69
C ASN A 35 -0.28 -7.56 2.17
N PRO A 36 -1.25 -8.48 2.04
CA PRO A 36 -0.98 -9.86 1.60
C PRO A 36 -0.34 -9.96 0.21
N ASN A 37 -0.56 -8.96 -0.64
CA ASN A 37 0.01 -8.88 -1.99
C ASN A 37 1.35 -8.12 -2.04
N PHE A 38 1.87 -7.66 -0.90
CA PHE A 38 3.18 -7.02 -0.81
C PHE A 38 4.16 -7.99 -0.15
N ARG A 39 4.90 -8.73 -0.97
CA ARG A 39 5.84 -9.77 -0.51
C ARG A 39 7.19 -9.61 -1.20
N ARG A 40 8.26 -9.84 -0.41
CA ARG A 40 9.63 -9.90 -0.94
C ARG A 40 9.70 -10.99 -2.03
N ASP A 41 10.43 -10.70 -3.09
CA ASP A 41 10.68 -11.62 -4.22
C ASP A 41 9.43 -12.03 -5.01
N ARG A 42 8.29 -11.33 -4.82
CA ARG A 42 7.03 -11.55 -5.56
C ARG A 42 6.49 -10.25 -6.17
N PRO A 43 7.19 -9.67 -7.17
CA PRO A 43 6.75 -8.44 -7.83
C PRO A 43 5.42 -8.60 -8.57
N ASP A 44 5.07 -9.82 -8.98
CA ASP A 44 3.81 -10.17 -9.63
C ASP A 44 2.58 -9.77 -8.79
N LEU A 45 2.68 -9.87 -7.47
CA LEU A 45 1.60 -9.55 -6.55
C LEU A 45 1.34 -8.04 -6.45
N LEU A 46 2.33 -7.19 -6.77
CA LEU A 46 2.14 -5.73 -6.76
C LEU A 46 1.07 -5.27 -7.75
N LEU A 47 0.87 -6.01 -8.84
CA LEU A 47 -0.19 -5.73 -9.83
C LEU A 47 -1.59 -5.82 -9.21
N ARG A 48 -1.76 -6.61 -8.14
CA ARG A 48 -3.02 -6.78 -7.42
C ARG A 48 -3.30 -5.63 -6.44
N ILE A 49 -2.29 -4.83 -6.09
CA ILE A 49 -2.42 -3.69 -5.18
C ILE A 49 -2.94 -2.47 -5.97
N LYS A 50 -4.25 -2.20 -5.86
CA LYS A 50 -4.89 -1.06 -6.52
C LYS A 50 -5.25 0.04 -5.52
N ARG A 51 -5.25 1.29 -6.00
CA ARG A 51 -5.64 2.45 -5.18
C ARG A 51 -7.15 2.42 -4.94
N LEU A 52 -7.58 2.50 -3.69
CA LEU A 52 -8.97 2.37 -3.24
C LEU A 52 -9.68 3.73 -3.08
N THR A 53 -9.66 4.56 -4.13
CA THR A 53 -10.49 5.77 -4.18
C THR A 53 -11.98 5.41 -4.28
N ARG A 54 -12.88 6.38 -4.05
CA ARG A 54 -14.34 6.15 -4.19
C ARG A 54 -14.69 5.55 -5.56
N ALA A 55 -14.20 6.17 -6.63
CA ALA A 55 -14.42 5.70 -8.00
C ALA A 55 -13.84 4.29 -8.24
N ASN A 56 -12.65 4.00 -7.70
CA ASN A 56 -12.03 2.68 -7.87
C ASN A 56 -12.75 1.59 -7.07
N ARG A 57 -13.23 1.91 -5.86
CA ARG A 57 -14.06 0.98 -5.07
C ARG A 57 -15.36 0.63 -5.79
N GLN A 58 -16.01 1.62 -6.40
CA GLN A 58 -17.22 1.40 -7.21
C GLN A 58 -16.93 0.51 -8.41
N ARG A 59 -15.81 0.73 -9.12
CA ARG A 59 -15.37 -0.14 -10.21
C ARG A 59 -15.14 -1.58 -9.75
N LEU A 60 -14.40 -1.78 -8.66
CA LEU A 60 -14.15 -3.11 -8.11
C LEU A 60 -15.45 -3.80 -7.68
N ALA A 61 -16.37 -3.07 -7.05
CA ALA A 61 -17.68 -3.60 -6.67
C ALA A 61 -18.54 -4.00 -7.88
N ALA A 62 -18.38 -3.31 -9.00
CA ALA A 62 -19.01 -3.65 -10.27
C ALA A 62 -18.26 -4.73 -11.08
N GLY A 63 -17.23 -5.36 -10.51
CA GLY A 63 -16.38 -6.35 -11.21
C GLY A 63 -15.50 -5.75 -12.31
N LEU A 64 -15.40 -4.42 -12.38
CA LEU A 64 -14.61 -3.72 -13.39
C LEU A 64 -13.15 -3.60 -12.95
N GLU A 65 -12.25 -3.77 -13.93
CA GLU A 65 -10.81 -3.65 -13.71
C GLU A 65 -10.43 -2.21 -13.33
N VAL A 66 -9.73 -2.05 -12.21
CA VAL A 66 -9.06 -0.78 -11.87
C VAL A 66 -7.67 -0.79 -12.46
N ARG A 67 -7.49 -0.06 -13.55
CA ARG A 67 -6.17 0.11 -14.16
C ARG A 67 -5.25 0.90 -13.24
N SER A 68 -4.00 0.44 -13.13
CA SER A 68 -2.90 1.26 -12.59
C SER A 68 -2.79 2.54 -13.43
N ARG A 69 -2.40 3.66 -12.81
CA ARG A 69 -2.16 4.90 -13.57
C ARG A 69 -1.21 4.57 -14.72
N ARG A 70 -1.56 4.98 -15.94
CA ARG A 70 -0.59 4.96 -17.05
C ARG A 70 0.64 5.76 -16.60
N PRO A 71 1.86 5.34 -16.97
CA PRO A 71 3.05 6.14 -16.71
C PRO A 71 2.79 7.57 -17.19
N CYS A 72 3.19 8.56 -16.38
CA CYS A 72 3.08 9.95 -16.75
C CYS A 72 3.73 10.16 -18.12
N ARG A 73 3.10 10.96 -18.98
CA ARG A 73 3.50 11.29 -20.35
C ARG A 73 4.81 12.11 -20.45
N PHE A 74 5.61 12.13 -19.39
CA PHE A 74 6.93 12.77 -19.33
C PHE A 74 7.99 11.70 -19.61
N GLN A 75 7.99 11.19 -20.84
CA GLN A 75 9.19 10.71 -21.50
C GLN A 75 9.47 11.74 -22.58
N GLN A 76 10.33 12.72 -22.27
CA GLN A 76 11.06 13.53 -23.25
C GLN A 76 12.53 13.32 -22.96
#